data_AF-A0A160F530-F1
#
_entry.id   AF-A0A160F530-F1
#
_cell.length_a   1.000
_cell.length_b   1.000
_cell.length_c   1.000
_cell.angle_alpha   90.00
_cell.angle_beta   90.00
_cell.angle_gamma   90.00
#
_symmetry.space_group_name_H-M   'P 1'
#
loop_
_entity.id
_entity.type
_entity.pdbx_description
1 polymer ?
#
loop_
_entity_poly.entity_id
_entity_poly.type
_entity_poly.pdbx_seq_one_letter_code
_entity_poly.pdbx_strand_id
1 'polypeptide(L)'
;MQDSQPLEKKERTAMWIALFLLALYLSPLYILGENAHIRVHDNLDSNIAWYKVLTRSGELFGPIDAKIPQVINGLPRNAYGTEFSGIVWLHALFPSMVAYALSQTITRVFAFFGMYLLLKRHFLKENESYLIRVGVALTFALTPFWPSGMLSTLGMPLALWAFLTIRQQQASWKEWLVLALLPFYASFVLGFFTSVDYPLFY
;
A
#
# COMPACT_ATOMS: atom_id res chain seq x y z
N MET A 1 1.60 38.29 7.68
CA MET A 1 0.79 37.09 7.40
C MET A 1 0.34 36.95 5.93
N GLN A 2 0.87 37.76 4.99
CA GLN A 2 0.38 37.81 3.60
C GLN A 2 1.29 37.09 2.57
N ASP A 3 2.50 36.67 2.97
CA ASP A 3 3.53 36.11 2.06
C ASP A 3 3.46 34.58 1.83
N SER A 4 2.66 33.82 2.60
CA SER A 4 2.61 32.35 2.46
C SER A 4 1.61 31.85 1.40
N GLN A 5 0.59 32.66 1.07
CA GLN A 5 -0.45 32.35 0.08
C GLN A 5 0.09 31.91 -1.31
N PRO A 6 1.10 32.58 -1.91
CA PRO A 6 1.64 32.14 -3.19
C PRO A 6 2.37 30.79 -3.11
N LEU A 7 3.02 30.49 -1.98
CA LEU A 7 3.74 29.23 -1.77
C LEU A 7 2.76 28.06 -1.56
N GLU A 8 1.67 28.27 -0.83
CA GLU A 8 0.61 27.26 -0.67
C GLU A 8 -0.04 26.91 -2.01
N LYS A 9 -0.28 27.90 -2.87
CA LYS A 9 -0.80 27.66 -4.24
C LYS A 9 0.18 26.84 -5.06
N LYS A 10 1.49 27.14 -5.00
CA LYS A 10 2.54 26.38 -5.68
C LYS A 10 2.65 24.95 -5.16
N GLU A 11 2.59 24.75 -3.85
CA GLU A 11 2.58 23.43 -3.22
C GLU A 11 1.39 22.59 -3.72
N ARG A 12 0.19 23.18 -3.75
CA ARG A 12 -1.01 22.52 -4.26
C ARG A 12 -0.86 22.14 -5.73
N THR A 13 -0.32 23.02 -6.56
CA THR A 13 -0.03 22.72 -7.97
C THR A 13 0.97 21.58 -8.10
N ALA A 14 2.05 21.57 -7.31
CA ALA A 14 3.04 20.49 -7.30
C ALA A 14 2.40 19.16 -6.89
N MET A 15 1.52 19.15 -5.88
CA MET A 15 0.78 17.96 -5.47
C MET A 15 -0.09 17.42 -6.61
N TRP A 16 -0.83 18.28 -7.33
CA TRP A 16 -1.64 17.84 -8.47
C TRP A 16 -0.80 17.27 -9.60
N ILE A 17 0.35 17.89 -9.90
CA ILE A 17 1.30 17.36 -10.89
C ILE A 17 1.80 15.98 -10.44
N ALA A 18 2.18 15.82 -9.17
CA ALA A 18 2.65 14.54 -8.65
C ALA A 18 1.57 13.45 -8.70
N LEU A 19 0.32 13.78 -8.34
CA LEU A 19 -0.81 12.85 -8.46
C LEU A 19 -1.09 12.48 -9.91
N PHE A 20 -0.98 13.43 -10.84
CA PHE A 20 -1.09 13.16 -12.26
C PHE A 20 0.01 12.22 -12.76
N LEU A 21 1.27 12.46 -12.37
CA LEU A 21 2.40 11.58 -12.72
C LEU A 21 2.23 10.19 -12.12
N LEU A 22 1.75 10.09 -10.89
CA LEU A 22 1.44 8.80 -10.25
C LEU A 22 0.30 8.07 -10.98
N ALA A 23 -0.75 8.78 -11.39
CA ALA A 23 -1.83 8.21 -12.18
C ALA A 23 -1.35 7.76 -13.56
N LEU A 24 -0.49 8.55 -14.22
CA LEU A 24 0.14 8.19 -15.49
C LEU A 24 1.00 6.94 -15.35
N TYR A 25 1.78 6.83 -14.28
CA TYR A 25 2.58 5.65 -13.96
C TYR A 25 1.72 4.39 -13.75
N LEU A 26 0.57 4.53 -13.10
CA LEU A 26 -0.37 3.43 -12.85
C LEU A 26 -1.24 3.09 -14.07
N SER A 27 -1.42 4.04 -15.00
CA SER A 27 -2.33 3.90 -16.14
C SER A 27 -2.12 2.65 -16.99
N PRO A 28 -0.91 2.11 -17.23
CA PRO A 28 -0.74 0.90 -18.01
C PRO A 28 -1.45 -0.32 -17.39
N LEU A 29 -1.55 -0.39 -16.05
CA LEU A 29 -2.25 -1.48 -15.36
C LEU A 29 -3.75 -1.48 -15.67
N TYR A 30 -4.32 -0.30 -15.92
CA TYR A 30 -5.75 -0.13 -16.20
C TYR A 30 -6.07 -0.15 -17.70
N ILE A 31 -5.18 0.39 -18.53
CA ILE A 31 -5.39 0.48 -19.99
C ILE A 31 -5.05 -0.84 -20.68
N LEU A 32 -3.91 -1.46 -20.33
CA LEU A 32 -3.48 -2.71 -20.95
C LEU A 32 -4.14 -3.93 -20.31
N GLY A 33 -4.54 -3.82 -19.04
CA GLY A 33 -5.19 -4.90 -18.30
C GLY A 33 -4.36 -6.18 -18.32
N GLU A 34 -4.94 -7.28 -18.82
CA GLU A 34 -4.26 -8.58 -18.93
C GLU A 34 -3.05 -8.57 -19.88
N ASN A 35 -2.96 -7.60 -20.79
CA ASN A 35 -1.81 -7.41 -21.66
C ASN A 35 -0.69 -6.58 -21.02
N ALA A 36 -0.90 -6.08 -19.79
CA ALA A 36 0.15 -5.38 -19.06
C ALA A 36 1.30 -6.35 -18.76
N HIS A 37 2.54 -5.90 -19.00
CA HIS A 37 3.72 -6.67 -18.63
C HIS A 37 3.88 -6.68 -17.10
N ILE A 38 3.20 -7.61 -16.44
CA ILE A 38 3.41 -7.92 -15.03
C ILE A 38 4.63 -8.82 -14.93
N ARG A 39 5.55 -8.52 -14.03
CA ARG A 39 6.67 -9.40 -13.73
C ARG A 39 6.11 -10.71 -13.15
N VAL A 40 5.99 -11.71 -14.03
CA VAL A 40 5.36 -13.02 -13.79
C VAL A 40 5.95 -13.72 -12.56
N HIS A 41 7.25 -13.53 -12.33
CA HIS A 41 8.03 -14.31 -11.36
C HIS A 41 7.80 -13.99 -9.87
N ASP A 42 6.94 -13.03 -9.51
CA ASP A 42 6.80 -12.62 -8.09
C ASP A 42 5.34 -12.53 -7.57
N ASN A 43 4.31 -12.56 -8.43
CA ASN A 43 2.90 -12.51 -7.97
C ASN A 43 1.97 -13.53 -8.62
N LEU A 44 2.28 -13.97 -9.85
CA LEU A 44 1.48 -14.98 -10.56
C LEU A 44 1.81 -16.42 -10.15
N ASP A 45 2.92 -16.60 -9.44
CA ASP A 45 3.43 -17.90 -8.95
C ASP A 45 2.53 -18.54 -7.87
N SER A 46 1.86 -17.76 -7.02
CA SER A 46 1.06 -18.35 -5.91
C SER A 46 -0.01 -17.42 -5.35
N ASN A 47 0.30 -16.18 -4.97
CA ASN A 47 -0.63 -15.34 -4.20
C ASN A 47 -1.98 -15.09 -4.87
N ILE A 48 -1.99 -14.66 -6.15
CA ILE A 48 -3.25 -14.42 -6.87
C ILE A 48 -4.07 -15.71 -7.01
N ALA A 49 -3.39 -16.84 -7.25
CA ALA A 49 -4.05 -18.14 -7.32
C ALA A 49 -4.64 -18.55 -5.97
N TRP A 50 -3.94 -18.31 -4.86
CA TRP A 50 -4.39 -18.63 -3.51
C TRP A 50 -5.61 -17.81 -3.11
N TYR A 51 -5.62 -16.49 -3.39
CA TYR A 51 -6.80 -15.66 -3.15
C TYR A 51 -8.01 -16.14 -3.95
N LYS A 52 -7.80 -16.54 -5.22
CA LYS A 52 -8.86 -17.03 -6.09
C LYS A 52 -9.40 -18.39 -5.65
N VAL A 53 -8.53 -19.28 -5.16
CA VAL A 53 -8.93 -20.58 -4.63
C VAL A 53 -9.76 -20.41 -3.35
N LEU A 54 -9.29 -19.59 -2.39
CA LEU A 54 -10.01 -19.32 -1.15
C LEU A 54 -11.39 -18.68 -1.39
N THR A 55 -11.47 -17.70 -2.30
CA THR A 55 -12.73 -17.02 -2.59
C THR A 55 -13.73 -17.92 -3.31
N ARG A 56 -13.26 -18.79 -4.20
CA ARG A 56 -14.10 -19.76 -4.92
C ARG A 56 -14.49 -20.99 -4.11
N SER A 57 -13.74 -21.33 -3.05
CA SER A 57 -14.10 -22.45 -2.18
C SER A 57 -15.32 -22.15 -1.31
N GLY A 58 -15.67 -20.87 -1.12
CA GLY A 58 -16.74 -20.46 -0.20
C GLY A 58 -16.30 -20.43 1.26
N GLU A 59 -15.03 -20.78 1.55
CA GLU A 59 -14.49 -20.92 2.91
C GLU A 59 -13.80 -19.65 3.42
N LEU A 60 -14.12 -18.47 2.86
CA LEU A 60 -13.54 -17.21 3.32
C LEU A 60 -13.79 -17.00 4.81
N PHE A 61 -14.99 -17.34 5.28
CA PHE A 61 -15.41 -17.34 6.68
C PHE A 61 -15.62 -18.75 7.24
N GLY A 62 -15.02 -19.74 6.59
CA GLY A 62 -15.08 -21.13 7.02
C GLY A 62 -14.35 -21.37 8.34
N PRO A 63 -14.67 -22.46 9.06
CA PRO A 63 -13.87 -22.95 10.18
C PRO A 63 -12.38 -23.06 9.81
N ILE A 64 -11.50 -22.92 10.80
CA ILE A 64 -10.03 -22.96 10.62
C ILE A 64 -9.56 -24.27 9.96
N ASP A 65 -10.24 -25.38 10.26
CA ASP A 65 -9.99 -26.73 9.78
C ASP A 65 -10.81 -27.11 8.53
N ALA A 66 -11.64 -26.20 8.01
CA ALA A 66 -12.41 -26.44 6.79
C ALA A 66 -11.47 -26.79 5.62
N LYS A 67 -11.84 -27.82 4.86
CA LYS A 67 -10.98 -28.38 3.82
C LYS A 67 -11.26 -27.70 2.48
N ILE A 68 -10.24 -27.10 1.89
CA ILE A 68 -10.24 -26.50 0.56
C ILE A 68 -9.63 -27.52 -0.41
N PRO A 69 -10.44 -28.31 -1.14
CA PRO A 69 -9.99 -29.50 -1.88
C PRO A 69 -9.11 -29.20 -3.12
N GLN A 70 -9.07 -27.95 -3.58
CA GLN A 70 -8.50 -27.57 -4.87
C GLN A 70 -6.97 -27.74 -4.97
N VAL A 71 -6.25 -27.90 -3.85
CA VAL A 71 -4.79 -27.99 -3.80
C VAL A 71 -4.35 -29.24 -3.03
N ILE A 72 -3.51 -30.09 -3.65
CA ILE A 72 -2.79 -31.23 -3.04
C ILE A 72 -3.68 -32.07 -2.08
N ASN A 73 -4.76 -32.66 -2.61
CA ASN A 73 -5.75 -33.46 -1.86
C ASN A 73 -6.50 -32.71 -0.73
N GLY A 74 -6.39 -31.40 -0.72
CA GLY A 74 -7.09 -30.45 0.12
C GLY A 74 -6.23 -29.89 1.24
N LEU A 75 -6.24 -28.57 1.37
CA LEU A 75 -5.56 -27.84 2.44
C LEU A 75 -6.58 -27.32 3.46
N PRO A 76 -6.21 -27.19 4.74
CA PRO A 76 -7.05 -26.52 5.72
C PRO A 76 -7.15 -25.02 5.41
N ARG A 77 -8.28 -24.41 5.75
CA ARG A 77 -8.57 -22.99 5.51
C ARG A 77 -7.51 -22.07 6.09
N ASN A 78 -6.94 -22.42 7.25
CA ASN A 78 -5.90 -21.65 7.92
C ASN A 78 -4.53 -21.61 7.19
N ALA A 79 -4.35 -22.42 6.14
CA ALA A 79 -3.17 -22.33 5.26
C ALA A 79 -3.25 -21.14 4.30
N TYR A 80 -4.42 -20.50 4.18
CA TYR A 80 -4.65 -19.33 3.33
C TYR A 80 -4.69 -18.03 4.14
N GLY A 81 -4.77 -16.90 3.44
CA GLY A 81 -4.90 -15.58 4.06
C GLY A 81 -6.16 -15.43 4.91
N THR A 82 -6.05 -14.66 5.99
CA THR A 82 -7.18 -14.32 6.87
C THR A 82 -8.28 -13.53 6.15
N GLU A 83 -9.52 -13.74 6.58
CA GLU A 83 -10.72 -12.95 6.26
C GLU A 83 -10.57 -11.46 6.58
N PHE A 84 -9.64 -11.08 7.46
CA PHE A 84 -9.38 -9.69 7.82
C PHE A 84 -8.41 -8.99 6.87
N SER A 85 -7.86 -9.70 5.88
CA SER A 85 -6.86 -9.15 4.96
C SER A 85 -7.52 -8.40 3.80
N GLY A 86 -7.21 -7.11 3.67
CA GLY A 86 -7.81 -6.28 2.63
C GLY A 86 -7.45 -6.71 1.19
N ILE A 87 -6.29 -7.31 0.94
CA ILE A 87 -5.97 -7.86 -0.39
C ILE A 87 -6.83 -9.06 -0.75
N VAL A 88 -7.18 -9.91 0.22
CA VAL A 88 -8.13 -11.01 0.01
C VAL A 88 -9.48 -10.46 -0.43
N TRP A 89 -9.94 -9.38 0.22
CA TRP A 89 -11.19 -8.70 -0.17
C TRP A 89 -11.14 -8.07 -1.56
N LEU A 90 -10.04 -7.43 -1.93
CA LEU A 90 -9.88 -6.92 -3.29
C LEU A 90 -10.04 -8.04 -4.33
N HIS A 91 -9.43 -9.20 -4.07
CA HIS A 91 -9.53 -10.36 -4.95
C HIS A 91 -10.87 -11.11 -4.85
N ALA A 92 -11.64 -10.92 -3.77
CA ALA A 92 -12.99 -11.45 -3.63
C ALA A 92 -14.03 -10.61 -4.39
N LEU A 93 -13.83 -9.28 -4.42
CA LEU A 93 -14.78 -8.32 -4.99
C LEU A 93 -14.52 -8.01 -6.46
N PHE A 94 -13.27 -8.11 -6.92
CA PHE A 94 -12.87 -7.69 -8.27
C PHE A 94 -12.15 -8.81 -9.04
N PRO A 95 -12.18 -8.78 -10.39
CA PRO A 95 -11.33 -9.63 -11.21
C PRO A 95 -9.85 -9.47 -10.83
N SER A 96 -9.07 -10.55 -10.94
CA SER A 96 -7.67 -10.60 -10.47
C SER A 96 -6.81 -9.43 -10.94
N MET A 97 -6.93 -9.03 -12.22
CA MET A 97 -6.16 -7.90 -12.76
C MET A 97 -6.59 -6.55 -12.16
N VAL A 98 -7.89 -6.35 -11.98
CA VAL A 98 -8.45 -5.13 -11.36
C VAL A 98 -8.06 -5.06 -9.89
N ALA A 99 -8.22 -6.17 -9.15
CA ALA A 99 -7.80 -6.28 -7.75
C ALA A 99 -6.30 -5.96 -7.59
N TYR A 100 -5.46 -6.48 -8.48
CA TYR A 100 -4.03 -6.19 -8.51
C TYR A 100 -3.73 -4.70 -8.77
N ALA A 101 -4.36 -4.10 -9.78
CA ALA A 101 -4.19 -2.69 -10.11
C ALA A 101 -4.66 -1.76 -8.97
N LEU A 102 -5.81 -2.08 -8.36
CA LEU A 102 -6.33 -1.38 -7.19
C LEU A 102 -5.38 -1.52 -6.00
N SER A 103 -4.85 -2.72 -5.74
CA SER A 103 -3.93 -2.94 -4.63
C SER A 103 -2.67 -2.10 -4.76
N GLN A 104 -2.08 -2.04 -5.96
CA GLN A 104 -0.95 -1.16 -6.24
C GLN A 104 -1.31 0.32 -6.08
N THR A 105 -2.49 0.71 -6.54
CA THR A 105 -2.95 2.09 -6.48
C THR A 105 -3.12 2.55 -5.04
N ILE A 106 -3.83 1.77 -4.22
CA ILE A 106 -4.01 2.03 -2.78
C ILE A 106 -2.66 2.18 -2.12
N THR A 107 -1.77 1.19 -2.29
CA THR A 107 -0.45 1.20 -1.65
C THR A 107 0.35 2.46 -2.00
N ARG A 108 0.44 2.83 -3.29
CA ARG A 108 1.23 3.99 -3.72
C ARG A 108 0.61 5.33 -3.33
N VAL A 109 -0.72 5.43 -3.31
CA VAL A 109 -1.42 6.64 -2.84
C VAL A 109 -1.13 6.88 -1.36
N PHE A 110 -1.25 5.84 -0.53
CA PHE A 110 -0.94 5.94 0.89
C PHE A 110 0.57 6.13 1.14
N ALA A 111 1.45 5.57 0.31
CA ALA A 111 2.89 5.85 0.36
C ALA A 111 3.21 7.32 0.09
N PHE A 112 2.59 7.89 -0.95
CA PHE A 112 2.75 9.30 -1.32
C PHE A 112 2.29 10.20 -0.18
N PHE A 113 1.06 10.02 0.31
CA PHE A 113 0.52 10.85 1.40
C PHE A 113 1.26 10.62 2.71
N GLY A 114 1.62 9.38 3.04
CA GLY A 114 2.39 9.06 4.24
C GLY A 114 3.72 9.78 4.26
N MET A 115 4.49 9.72 3.17
CA MET A 115 5.77 10.42 3.05
C MET A 115 5.58 11.94 3.07
N TYR A 116 4.60 12.47 2.33
CA TYR A 116 4.32 13.90 2.31
C TYR A 116 3.96 14.44 3.70
N LEU A 117 3.07 13.76 4.42
CA LEU A 117 2.64 14.12 5.78
C LEU A 117 3.80 14.03 6.77
N LEU A 118 4.60 12.97 6.70
CA LEU A 118 5.80 12.79 7.50
C LEU A 118 6.77 13.97 7.33
N LEU A 119 7.12 14.29 6.09
CA LEU A 119 8.06 15.37 5.78
C LEU A 119 7.49 16.73 6.21
N LYS A 120 6.25 17.05 5.83
CA LYS A 120 5.62 18.34 6.13
C LYS A 120 5.49 18.58 7.64
N ARG A 121 5.16 17.55 8.41
CA ARG A 121 4.93 17.69 9.85
C ARG A 121 6.22 17.66 10.67
N HIS A 122 7.18 16.80 10.31
CA HIS A 122 8.29 16.46 11.21
C HIS A 122 9.67 16.90 10.74
N PHE A 123 9.92 17.00 9.42
CA PHE A 123 11.29 17.18 8.90
C PHE A 123 11.52 18.45 8.07
N LEU A 124 10.60 18.80 7.17
CA LEU A 124 10.72 19.91 6.21
C LEU A 124 9.56 20.89 6.41
N LYS A 125 9.58 21.63 7.52
CA LYS A 125 8.45 22.49 7.93
C LYS A 125 8.40 23.79 7.16
N GLU A 126 9.48 24.16 6.48
CA GLU A 126 9.58 25.40 5.72
C GLU A 126 8.68 25.33 4.48
N ASN A 127 7.96 26.43 4.21
CA ASN A 127 7.06 26.54 3.06
C ASN A 127 7.82 26.49 1.72
N GLU A 128 9.08 26.92 1.71
CA GLU A 128 9.94 26.92 0.52
C GLU A 128 10.35 25.51 0.09
N SER A 129 10.44 24.57 1.04
CA SER A 129 10.81 23.17 0.81
C SER A 129 9.71 22.33 0.15
N TYR A 130 8.63 22.94 -0.36
CA TYR A 130 7.48 22.24 -0.90
C TYR A 130 7.83 21.32 -2.09
N LEU A 131 8.75 21.73 -2.97
CA LEU A 131 9.19 20.91 -4.11
C LEU A 131 9.90 19.64 -3.63
N ILE A 132 10.77 19.76 -2.63
CA ILE A 132 11.48 18.62 -2.04
C ILE A 132 10.49 17.69 -1.38
N ARG A 133 9.55 18.23 -0.58
CA ARG A 133 8.50 17.43 0.08
C ARG A 133 7.68 16.62 -0.89
N VAL A 134 7.14 17.26 -1.92
CA VAL A 134 6.29 16.59 -2.93
C VAL A 134 7.11 15.66 -3.81
N GLY A 135 8.32 16.07 -4.22
CA GLY A 135 9.22 15.29 -5.05
C GLY A 135 9.66 13.99 -4.37
N VAL A 136 10.11 14.06 -3.10
CA VAL A 136 10.49 12.87 -2.31
C VAL A 136 9.28 11.97 -2.07
N ALA A 137 8.10 12.53 -1.79
CA ALA A 137 6.89 11.73 -1.65
C ALA A 137 6.54 10.98 -2.95
N LEU A 138 6.69 11.63 -4.11
CA LEU A 138 6.45 11.00 -5.41
C LEU A 138 7.49 9.91 -5.71
N THR A 139 8.78 10.21 -5.57
CA THR A 139 9.83 9.23 -5.86
C THR A 139 9.73 8.02 -4.93
N PHE A 140 9.41 8.23 -3.64
CA PHE A 140 9.15 7.15 -2.70
C PHE A 140 7.95 6.29 -3.15
N ALA A 141 6.83 6.91 -3.52
CA ALA A 141 5.64 6.20 -3.99
C ALA A 141 5.86 5.43 -5.31
N LEU A 142 6.85 5.81 -6.12
CA LEU A 142 7.21 5.15 -7.38
C LEU A 142 8.26 4.04 -7.23
N THR A 143 8.79 3.83 -6.02
CA THR A 143 9.75 2.74 -5.78
C THR A 143 9.16 1.37 -6.14
N PRO A 144 9.99 0.42 -6.63
CA PRO A 144 9.59 -0.96 -6.75
C PRO A 144 9.28 -1.54 -5.38
N PHE A 145 8.18 -2.26 -5.27
CA PHE A 145 7.79 -3.00 -4.08
C PHE A 145 7.08 -4.28 -4.50
N TRP A 146 7.00 -5.24 -3.58
CA TRP A 146 6.24 -6.46 -3.80
C TRP A 146 4.72 -6.21 -3.60
N PRO A 147 3.87 -6.33 -4.66
CA PRO A 147 2.45 -6.00 -4.61
C PRO A 147 1.65 -6.75 -3.53
N SER A 148 1.94 -8.04 -3.31
CA SER A 148 1.25 -8.82 -2.28
C SER A 148 1.64 -8.39 -0.85
N GLY A 149 2.74 -7.64 -0.71
CA GLY A 149 3.13 -7.02 0.56
C GLY A 149 2.38 -5.75 0.90
N MET A 150 1.60 -5.17 -0.02
CA MET A 150 0.72 -4.02 0.24
C MET A 150 1.45 -2.89 1.00
N LEU A 151 0.88 -2.40 2.13
CA LEU A 151 1.45 -1.32 2.94
C LEU A 151 2.59 -1.76 3.87
N SER A 152 3.05 -3.01 3.83
CA SER A 152 4.12 -3.49 4.72
C SER A 152 5.41 -2.67 4.59
N THR A 153 5.85 -2.36 3.37
CA THR A 153 7.04 -1.55 3.12
C THR A 153 6.71 -0.09 2.90
N LEU A 154 5.81 0.20 1.95
CA LEU A 154 5.51 1.56 1.54
C LEU A 154 4.57 2.30 2.50
N GLY A 155 3.94 1.61 3.45
CA GLY A 155 3.13 2.24 4.50
C GLY A 155 3.95 2.75 5.69
N MET A 156 5.24 2.45 5.78
CA MET A 156 6.09 2.84 6.90
C MET A 156 6.13 4.35 7.15
N PRO A 157 6.22 5.24 6.15
CA PRO A 157 6.21 6.69 6.40
C PRO A 157 4.90 7.16 7.03
N LEU A 158 3.76 6.56 6.64
CA LEU A 158 2.46 6.87 7.21
C LEU A 158 2.37 6.41 8.68
N ALA A 159 2.88 5.22 8.98
CA ALA A 159 2.97 4.71 10.34
C ALA A 159 3.87 5.59 11.22
N LEU A 160 5.04 5.96 10.71
CA LEU A 160 5.99 6.82 11.40
C LEU A 160 5.42 8.23 11.64
N TRP A 161 4.70 8.77 10.65
CA TRP A 161 4.00 10.05 10.79
C TRP A 161 2.99 10.00 11.94
N ALA A 162 2.16 8.96 12.00
CA ALA A 162 1.19 8.79 13.08
C ALA A 162 1.88 8.66 14.45
N PHE A 163 2.91 7.81 14.55
CA PHE A 163 3.65 7.57 15.79
C PHE A 163 4.33 8.84 16.31
N LEU A 164 5.05 9.58 15.46
CA LEU A 164 5.73 10.82 15.87
C LEU A 164 4.74 11.92 16.27
N THR A 165 3.58 12.00 15.62
CA THR A 165 2.53 12.96 15.96
C THR A 165 1.90 12.64 17.31
N ILE A 166 1.67 11.36 17.61
CA ILE A 166 1.21 10.89 18.92
C ILE A 166 2.26 11.17 20.00
N ARG A 167 3.55 10.90 19.73
CA ARG A 167 4.65 11.17 20.66
C ARG A 167 4.75 12.65 21.03
N GLN A 168 4.41 13.55 20.11
CA GLN A 168 4.37 15.00 20.35
C GLN A 168 3.12 15.47 21.10
N GLN A 169 2.23 14.57 21.52
CA GLN A 169 0.93 14.86 22.16
C GLN A 169 0.00 15.71 21.28
N GLN A 170 0.14 15.62 19.95
CA GLN A 170 -0.66 16.35 18.98
C GLN A 170 -1.55 15.42 18.15
N ALA A 171 -1.81 14.22 18.68
CA ALA A 171 -2.64 13.22 18.02
C ALA A 171 -4.08 13.71 17.84
N SER A 172 -4.63 13.40 16.67
CA SER A 172 -6.07 13.36 16.42
C SER A 172 -6.52 11.90 16.32
N TRP A 173 -7.81 11.69 16.09
CA TRP A 173 -8.36 10.36 15.82
C TRP A 173 -7.80 9.74 14.53
N LYS A 174 -7.26 10.56 13.62
CA LYS A 174 -6.72 10.13 12.33
C LYS A 174 -5.48 9.25 12.50
N GLU A 175 -4.55 9.66 13.36
CA GLU A 175 -3.31 8.94 13.62
C GLU A 175 -3.60 7.58 14.28
N TRP A 176 -4.54 7.54 15.23
CA TRP A 176 -5.02 6.30 15.84
C TRP A 176 -5.70 5.39 14.82
N LEU A 177 -6.53 5.95 13.95
CA LEU A 177 -7.18 5.18 12.89
C LEU A 177 -6.16 4.59 11.92
N VAL A 178 -5.14 5.35 11.53
CA VAL A 178 -4.05 4.85 10.68
C VAL A 178 -3.38 3.64 11.34
N LEU A 179 -2.98 3.75 12.62
CA LEU A 179 -2.33 2.64 13.31
C LEU A 179 -3.26 1.44 13.52
N ALA A 180 -4.56 1.67 13.70
CA ALA A 180 -5.54 0.60 13.83
C ALA A 180 -5.82 -0.10 12.50
N LEU A 181 -5.87 0.62 11.37
CA LEU A 181 -6.19 0.05 10.06
C LEU A 181 -4.98 -0.54 9.33
N LEU A 182 -3.77 -0.05 9.59
CA LEU A 182 -2.55 -0.50 8.92
C LEU A 182 -2.38 -2.03 8.95
N PRO A 183 -2.58 -2.75 10.07
CA PRO A 183 -2.43 -4.21 10.12
C PRO A 183 -3.40 -4.98 9.23
N PHE A 184 -4.55 -4.41 8.87
CA PHE A 184 -5.55 -5.06 8.01
C PHE A 184 -5.18 -5.00 6.53
N TYR A 185 -4.26 -4.10 6.16
CA TYR A 185 -3.80 -3.91 4.78
C TYR A 185 -2.28 -4.01 4.65
N ALA A 186 -1.59 -4.46 5.69
CA ALA A 186 -0.17 -4.78 5.67
C ALA A 186 0.01 -6.25 6.07
N SER A 187 0.91 -6.96 5.41
CA SER A 187 1.37 -8.24 5.93
C SER A 187 2.27 -7.99 7.14
N PHE A 188 1.88 -8.53 8.29
CA PHE A 188 2.65 -8.44 9.52
C PHE A 188 4.07 -9.03 9.35
N VAL A 189 4.16 -10.19 8.71
CA VAL A 189 5.44 -10.88 8.43
C VAL A 189 6.38 -9.96 7.67
N LEU A 190 5.92 -9.44 6.54
CA LEU A 190 6.79 -8.61 5.68
C LEU A 190 7.10 -7.26 6.30
N GLY A 191 6.16 -6.63 7.00
CA GLY A 191 6.39 -5.33 7.63
C GLY A 191 7.53 -5.39 8.65
N PHE A 192 7.63 -6.51 9.36
CA PHE A 192 8.69 -6.74 10.34
C PHE A 192 10.04 -7.12 9.68
N PHE A 193 10.05 -8.08 8.74
CA PHE A 193 11.29 -8.58 8.12
C PHE A 193 11.91 -7.60 7.10
N THR A 194 11.10 -6.88 6.32
CA THR A 194 11.63 -5.92 5.33
C THR A 194 12.27 -4.68 5.96
N SER A 195 11.90 -4.34 7.20
CA SER A 195 12.56 -3.26 7.96
C SER A 195 14.01 -3.59 8.34
N VAL A 196 14.37 -4.88 8.32
CA VAL A 196 15.66 -5.39 8.82
C VAL A 196 16.60 -5.81 7.67
N ASP A 197 16.07 -6.32 6.55
CA ASP A 197 16.88 -7.06 5.56
C ASP A 197 17.10 -6.38 4.20
N TYR A 198 16.61 -5.15 3.97
CA TYR A 198 16.76 -4.47 2.67
C TYR A 198 18.20 -4.12 2.19
N PRO A 199 19.30 -4.22 2.98
CA PRO A 199 20.64 -4.02 2.43
C PRO A 199 21.20 -5.19 1.59
N LEU A 200 20.56 -6.37 1.56
CA LEU A 200 21.26 -7.62 1.17
C LEU A 200 20.81 -8.30 -0.14
N PHE A 201 19.85 -7.75 -0.88
CA PHE A 201 19.34 -8.39 -2.11
C PHE A 201 19.31 -7.46 -3.33
N TYR A 202 20.43 -6.77 -3.57
CA TYR A 202 20.83 -6.29 -4.89
C TYR A 202 22.24 -6.77 -5.22
#